data_AF-A0A6I4UXX7-F1
#
_entry.id   AF-A0A6I4UXX7-F1
#
_cell.length_a   1.000
_cell.length_b   1.000
_cell.length_c   1.000
_cell.angle_alpha   90.00
_cell.angle_beta   90.00
_cell.angle_gamma   90.00
#
_symmetry.space_group_name_H-M   'P 1'
#
loop_
_entity.id
_entity.type
_entity.pdbx_description
1 polymer ?
#
loop_
_entity_poly.entity_id
_entity_poly.type
_entity_poly.pdbx_seq_one_letter_code
_entity_poly.pdbx_strand_id
1 'polypeptide(L)'
;MQFDMNRTWSQALALVRRNFQLLALIAGVFMLLPSVLFYVAFPEILTMMSVTADPDAVEGQMLAMMPQLPIAGLAALLLQMVGYMAMVALIGNGRPTVGQSIVRGIKGLPALLGAVLLFAVGYLAATLIFGLVVGLVAALFGMASESAAAGLGAIMSSVLIVIIFYVMVRFCLTLPAIVLERLGPVAALRRSWRLTKPRAGAIFAFFALLFVAYMVISLLLFIVFGAFGFVAGSQPAGGTALVLGLLSGVVGALTAVLLCGILVSIHGQLASGAEPRELEFDV
;
A
#
# COMPACT_ATOMS: atom_id res chain seq x y z
N MET A 1 -12.53 13.19 -21.42
CA MET A 1 -12.43 14.06 -20.22
C MET A 1 -11.12 13.84 -19.51
N GLN A 2 -10.22 14.83 -19.41
CA GLN A 2 -8.88 14.79 -18.76
C GLN A 2 -8.93 14.35 -17.27
N PHE A 3 -7.84 13.77 -16.74
CA PHE A 3 -7.76 13.39 -15.31
C PHE A 3 -7.54 14.65 -14.52
N ASP A 4 -8.42 14.91 -13.57
CA ASP A 4 -8.43 16.14 -12.79
C ASP A 4 -8.06 15.79 -11.34
N MET A 5 -6.85 16.18 -10.96
CA MET A 5 -6.28 15.96 -9.63
C MET A 5 -7.07 16.68 -8.53
N ASN A 6 -7.48 17.92 -8.77
CA ASN A 6 -8.20 18.73 -7.80
C ASN A 6 -9.61 18.18 -7.57
N ARG A 7 -10.27 17.79 -8.66
CA ARG A 7 -11.56 17.07 -8.57
C ARG A 7 -11.40 15.74 -7.84
N THR A 8 -10.34 14.99 -8.12
CA THR A 8 -10.07 13.71 -7.46
C THR A 8 -9.92 13.90 -5.95
N TRP A 9 -9.12 14.89 -5.52
CA TRP A 9 -8.88 15.23 -4.13
C TRP A 9 -10.16 15.70 -3.41
N SER A 10 -10.87 16.67 -3.99
CA SER A 10 -12.11 17.20 -3.39
C SER A 10 -13.20 16.13 -3.26
N GLN A 11 -13.35 15.26 -4.27
CA GLN A 11 -14.27 14.13 -4.21
C GLN A 11 -13.84 13.10 -3.17
N ALA A 12 -12.55 12.76 -3.09
CA ALA A 12 -12.05 11.84 -2.07
C ALA A 12 -12.32 12.37 -0.65
N LEU A 13 -12.06 13.64 -0.39
CA LEU A 13 -12.37 14.27 0.91
C LEU A 13 -13.87 14.29 1.19
N ALA A 14 -14.72 14.56 0.20
CA ALA A 14 -16.17 14.52 0.37
C ALA A 14 -16.66 13.10 0.72
N LEU A 15 -16.11 12.07 0.04
CA LEU A 15 -16.41 10.66 0.29
C LEU A 15 -15.98 10.23 1.70
N VAL A 16 -14.78 10.64 2.12
CA VAL A 16 -14.27 10.35 3.48
C VAL A 16 -15.11 11.05 4.53
N ARG A 17 -15.37 12.36 4.40
CA ARG A 17 -16.16 13.13 5.36
C ARG A 17 -17.57 12.59 5.52
N ARG A 18 -18.22 12.24 4.41
CA ARG A 18 -19.58 11.67 4.42
C ARG A 18 -19.68 10.35 5.17
N ASN A 19 -18.61 9.54 5.16
CA ASN A 19 -18.60 8.20 5.74
C ASN A 19 -17.66 8.09 6.95
N PHE A 20 -17.18 9.21 7.51
CA PHE A 20 -16.04 9.22 8.43
C PHE A 20 -16.24 8.34 9.64
N GLN A 21 -17.41 8.38 10.27
CA GLN A 21 -17.70 7.56 11.46
C GLN A 21 -17.58 6.06 11.18
N LEU A 22 -18.13 5.60 10.03
CA LEU A 22 -18.09 4.19 9.64
C LEU A 22 -16.68 3.77 9.19
N LEU A 23 -15.97 4.67 8.49
CA LEU A 23 -14.59 4.45 8.07
C LEU A 23 -13.63 4.40 9.25
N ALA A 24 -13.80 5.29 10.23
CA ALA A 24 -12.99 5.31 11.45
C ALA A 24 -13.18 4.03 12.27
N LEU A 25 -14.39 3.47 12.31
CA LEU A 25 -14.65 2.21 12.98
C LEU A 25 -13.92 1.05 12.29
N ILE A 26 -14.02 0.94 10.95
CA ILE A 26 -13.31 -0.10 10.20
C ILE A 26 -11.79 0.10 10.32
N ALA A 27 -11.28 1.31 10.15
CA ALA A 27 -9.85 1.60 10.24
C ALA A 27 -9.30 1.36 11.66
N GLY A 28 -10.08 1.69 12.69
CA GLY A 28 -9.75 1.38 14.08
C GLY A 28 -9.55 -0.13 14.30
N VAL A 29 -10.49 -0.94 13.81
CA VAL A 29 -10.45 -2.40 13.99
C VAL A 29 -9.37 -3.07 13.13
N PHE A 30 -9.20 -2.66 11.88
CA PHE A 30 -8.36 -3.36 10.91
C PHE A 30 -6.96 -2.75 10.70
N MET A 31 -6.72 -1.52 11.15
CA MET A 31 -5.41 -0.84 11.01
C MET A 31 -4.82 -0.51 12.39
N LEU A 32 -5.61 0.13 13.27
CA LEU A 32 -5.10 0.57 14.56
C LEU A 32 -4.85 -0.60 15.53
N LEU A 33 -5.86 -1.44 15.79
CA LEU A 33 -5.71 -2.55 16.73
C LEU A 33 -4.59 -3.52 16.32
N PRO A 34 -4.46 -3.95 15.05
CA PRO A 34 -3.40 -4.87 14.65
C PRO A 34 -2.01 -4.24 14.77
N SER A 35 -1.89 -2.94 14.49
CA SER A 35 -0.65 -2.20 14.71
C SER A 35 -0.27 -2.19 16.18
N VAL A 36 -1.18 -1.79 17.08
CA VAL A 36 -0.92 -1.78 18.53
C VAL A 36 -0.54 -3.18 19.02
N LEU A 37 -1.31 -4.20 18.62
CA LEU A 37 -1.06 -5.58 19.01
C LEU A 37 0.32 -6.05 18.53
N PHE A 38 0.71 -5.70 17.31
CA PHE A 38 2.00 -6.06 16.76
C PHE A 38 3.16 -5.45 17.57
N TYR A 39 3.11 -4.14 17.88
CA TYR A 39 4.17 -3.50 18.67
C TYR A 39 4.23 -4.00 20.12
N VAL A 40 3.08 -4.36 20.71
CA VAL A 40 3.03 -4.93 22.07
C VAL A 40 3.51 -6.38 22.09
N ALA A 41 3.22 -7.15 21.05
CA ALA A 41 3.64 -8.55 20.94
C ALA A 41 5.12 -8.70 20.55
N PHE A 42 5.68 -7.70 19.88
CA PHE A 42 7.05 -7.71 19.37
C PHE A 42 7.80 -6.41 19.73
N PRO A 43 7.99 -6.11 21.03
CA PRO A 43 8.67 -4.89 21.47
C PRO A 43 10.15 -4.86 21.03
N GLU A 44 10.77 -6.02 20.78
CA GLU A 44 12.15 -6.15 20.32
C GLU A 44 12.37 -5.56 18.92
N ILE A 45 11.32 -5.40 18.11
CA ILE A 45 11.41 -4.69 16.82
C ILE A 45 11.87 -3.24 17.02
N LEU A 46 11.56 -2.63 18.16
CA LEU A 46 11.99 -1.27 18.46
C LEU A 46 13.51 -1.18 18.68
N THR A 47 14.11 -2.20 19.29
CA THR A 47 15.57 -2.26 19.48
C THR A 47 16.28 -2.51 18.16
N MET A 48 15.71 -3.33 17.27
CA MET A 48 16.25 -3.55 15.91
C MET A 48 16.20 -2.31 15.03
N MET A 49 15.21 -1.44 15.23
CA MET A 49 15.08 -0.17 14.49
C MET A 49 15.99 0.94 15.03
N SER A 50 16.74 0.68 16.11
CA SER A 50 17.67 1.68 16.65
C SER A 50 18.92 1.80 15.78
N VAL A 51 19.29 3.03 15.45
CA VAL A 51 20.47 3.35 14.62
C VAL A 51 21.80 2.95 15.32
N THR A 52 21.73 2.62 16.61
CA THR A 52 22.87 2.23 17.44
C THR A 52 22.94 0.71 17.70
N ALA A 53 22.06 -0.09 17.09
CA ALA A 53 22.06 -1.52 17.30
C ALA A 53 23.30 -2.17 16.68
N ASP A 54 23.97 -3.04 17.44
CA ASP A 54 25.08 -3.86 16.95
C ASP A 54 24.55 -4.83 15.87
N PRO A 55 25.09 -4.81 14.63
CA PRO A 55 24.60 -5.65 13.54
C PRO A 55 24.47 -7.14 13.89
N ASP A 56 25.43 -7.69 14.64
CA ASP A 56 25.45 -9.10 15.04
C ASP A 56 24.33 -9.40 16.06
N ALA A 57 24.03 -8.43 16.95
CA ALA A 57 22.93 -8.54 17.90
C ALA A 57 21.56 -8.46 17.23
N VAL A 58 21.43 -7.64 16.19
CA VAL A 58 20.21 -7.56 15.36
C VAL A 58 19.98 -8.88 14.62
N GLU A 59 21.02 -9.46 14.04
CA GLU A 59 20.93 -10.75 13.34
C GLU A 59 20.47 -11.88 14.28
N GLY A 60 21.10 -12.00 15.45
CA GLY A 60 20.73 -13.01 16.45
C GLY A 60 19.27 -12.87 16.93
N GLN A 61 18.81 -11.63 17.15
CA GLN A 61 17.43 -11.37 17.52
C GLN A 61 16.45 -11.66 16.36
N MET A 62 16.83 -11.35 15.12
CA MET A 62 16.01 -11.60 13.94
C MET A 62 15.79 -13.12 13.72
N LEU A 63 16.83 -13.93 13.90
CA LEU A 63 16.76 -15.39 13.84
C LEU A 63 15.85 -15.97 14.95
N ALA A 64 15.90 -15.40 16.15
CA ALA A 64 15.04 -15.80 17.27
C ALA A 64 13.55 -15.48 17.02
N MET A 65 13.26 -14.39 16.29
CA MET A 65 11.88 -13.99 15.95
C MET A 65 11.35 -14.65 14.66
N MET A 66 12.23 -15.18 13.81
CA MET A 66 11.91 -15.79 12.52
C MET A 66 10.79 -16.84 12.53
N PRO A 67 10.61 -17.74 13.52
CA PRO A 67 9.54 -18.74 13.47
C PRO A 67 8.13 -18.18 13.72
N GLN A 68 8.01 -17.11 14.51
CA GLN A 68 6.72 -16.54 14.94
C GLN A 68 6.25 -15.37 14.08
N LEU A 69 7.19 -14.60 13.53
CA LEU A 69 6.93 -13.38 12.76
C LEU A 69 6.15 -13.61 11.45
N PRO A 70 6.39 -14.68 10.66
CA PRO A 70 5.69 -14.90 9.39
C PRO A 70 4.19 -15.15 9.55
N ILE A 71 3.79 -15.92 10.56
CA ILE A 71 2.37 -16.24 10.81
C ILE A 71 1.63 -14.98 11.29
N ALA A 72 2.21 -14.27 12.26
CA ALA A 72 1.65 -13.02 12.76
C ALA A 72 1.59 -11.95 11.65
N GLY A 73 2.64 -11.83 10.84
CA GLY A 73 2.70 -10.93 9.70
C GLY A 73 1.67 -11.28 8.62
N LEU A 74 1.48 -12.56 8.31
CA LEU A 74 0.46 -13.00 7.36
C LEU A 74 -0.95 -12.71 7.88
N ALA A 75 -1.22 -12.97 9.16
CA ALA A 75 -2.51 -12.64 9.77
C ALA A 75 -2.78 -11.12 9.71
N ALA A 76 -1.79 -10.30 10.08
CA ALA A 76 -1.89 -8.84 10.00
C ALA A 76 -2.08 -8.34 8.57
N LEU A 77 -1.41 -8.96 7.59
CA LEU A 77 -1.56 -8.67 6.17
C LEU A 77 -2.98 -8.96 5.69
N LEU A 78 -3.49 -10.18 5.95
CA LEU A 78 -4.84 -10.57 5.55
C LEU A 78 -5.89 -9.66 6.18
N LEU A 79 -5.71 -9.33 7.45
CA LEU A 79 -6.60 -8.43 8.17
C LEU A 79 -6.61 -7.02 7.55
N GLN A 80 -5.43 -6.46 7.25
CA GLN A 80 -5.33 -5.18 6.54
C GLN A 80 -6.02 -5.23 5.17
N MET A 81 -5.80 -6.29 4.39
CA MET A 81 -6.44 -6.46 3.08
C MET A 81 -7.97 -6.43 3.18
N VAL A 82 -8.55 -7.14 4.16
CA VAL A 82 -10.00 -7.06 4.46
C VAL A 82 -10.40 -5.63 4.81
N GLY A 83 -9.63 -4.93 5.65
CA GLY A 83 -9.89 -3.55 6.04
C GLY A 83 -9.95 -2.60 4.84
N TYR A 84 -8.95 -2.63 3.96
CA TYR A 84 -8.94 -1.81 2.74
C TYR A 84 -10.13 -2.12 1.83
N MET A 85 -10.43 -3.39 1.60
CA MET A 85 -11.57 -3.79 0.77
C MET A 85 -12.90 -3.38 1.39
N ALA A 86 -13.05 -3.49 2.72
CA ALA A 86 -14.26 -3.07 3.42
C ALA A 86 -14.46 -1.55 3.34
N MET A 87 -13.40 -0.76 3.52
CA MET A 87 -13.46 0.70 3.37
C MET A 87 -13.85 1.10 1.94
N VAL A 88 -13.28 0.46 0.91
CA VAL A 88 -13.69 0.70 -0.47
C VAL A 88 -15.14 0.29 -0.74
N ALA A 89 -15.58 -0.86 -0.23
CA ALA A 89 -16.96 -1.32 -0.37
C ALA A 89 -17.96 -0.35 0.28
N LEU A 90 -17.58 0.22 1.42
CA LEU A 90 -18.37 1.18 2.19
C LEU A 90 -18.53 2.51 1.47
N ILE A 91 -17.46 3.01 0.84
CA ILE A 91 -17.44 4.28 0.12
C ILE A 91 -18.24 4.21 -1.19
N GLY A 92 -18.32 3.02 -1.79
CA GLY A 92 -19.03 2.78 -3.06
C GLY A 92 -20.54 3.10 -3.04
N ASN A 93 -21.15 3.08 -4.23
CA ASN A 93 -22.51 3.61 -4.46
C ASN A 93 -23.65 2.87 -3.74
N GLY A 94 -23.39 1.68 -3.17
CA GLY A 94 -24.42 0.82 -2.60
C GLY A 94 -24.78 1.05 -1.13
N ARG A 95 -24.23 2.09 -0.48
CA ARG A 95 -24.47 2.47 0.94
C ARG A 95 -24.59 1.27 1.91
N PRO A 96 -23.65 0.31 1.90
CA PRO A 96 -23.75 -0.87 2.76
C PRO A 96 -23.55 -0.52 4.24
N THR A 97 -24.03 -1.40 5.13
CA THR A 97 -23.64 -1.34 6.55
C THR A 97 -22.19 -1.81 6.73
N VAL A 98 -21.58 -1.50 7.88
CA VAL A 98 -20.20 -1.94 8.20
C VAL A 98 -20.05 -3.46 8.05
N GLY A 99 -20.98 -4.25 8.60
CA GLY A 99 -20.95 -5.71 8.50
C GLY A 99 -21.01 -6.19 7.05
N GLN A 100 -21.88 -5.58 6.22
CA GLN A 100 -21.95 -5.91 4.80
C GLN A 100 -20.66 -5.56 4.06
N SER A 101 -20.02 -4.44 4.39
CA SER A 101 -18.73 -4.03 3.82
C SER A 101 -17.61 -4.99 4.18
N ILE A 102 -17.54 -5.43 5.44
CA ILE A 102 -16.57 -6.44 5.88
C ILE A 102 -16.79 -7.76 5.14
N VAL A 103 -18.04 -8.24 5.05
CA VAL A 103 -18.37 -9.47 4.30
C VAL A 103 -17.99 -9.34 2.83
N ARG A 104 -18.20 -8.17 2.20
CA ARG A 104 -17.73 -7.91 0.83
C ARG A 104 -16.21 -7.96 0.73
N GLY A 105 -15.49 -7.40 1.71
CA GLY A 105 -14.03 -7.49 1.77
C GLY A 105 -13.54 -8.93 1.90
N ILE A 106 -14.12 -9.71 2.81
CA ILE A 106 -13.79 -11.13 2.99
C ILE A 106 -14.07 -11.93 1.70
N LYS A 107 -15.21 -11.70 1.05
CA LYS A 107 -15.56 -12.37 -0.23
C LYS A 107 -14.67 -11.95 -1.39
N GLY A 108 -14.13 -10.74 -1.38
CA GLY A 108 -13.17 -10.25 -2.38
C GLY A 108 -11.75 -10.75 -2.16
N LEU A 109 -11.43 -11.26 -0.97
CA LEU A 109 -10.08 -11.66 -0.57
C LEU A 109 -9.46 -12.72 -1.49
N PRO A 110 -10.15 -13.80 -1.91
CA PRO A 110 -9.58 -14.77 -2.83
C PRO A 110 -9.18 -14.16 -4.19
N ALA A 111 -9.98 -13.23 -4.70
CA ALA A 111 -9.68 -12.51 -5.93
C ALA A 111 -8.49 -11.56 -5.75
N LEU A 112 -8.38 -10.89 -4.60
CA LEU A 112 -7.24 -10.04 -4.30
C LEU A 112 -5.96 -10.85 -4.12
N LEU A 113 -6.00 -11.98 -3.40
CA LEU A 113 -4.87 -12.89 -3.29
C LEU A 113 -4.45 -13.45 -4.65
N GLY A 114 -5.41 -13.83 -5.50
CA GLY A 114 -5.11 -14.25 -6.87
C GLY A 114 -4.43 -13.14 -7.68
N ALA A 115 -4.88 -11.89 -7.53
CA ALA A 115 -4.26 -10.75 -8.20
C ALA A 115 -2.84 -10.46 -7.67
N VAL A 116 -2.64 -10.53 -6.35
CA VAL A 116 -1.32 -10.37 -5.70
C VAL A 116 -0.38 -11.50 -6.12
N LEU A 117 -0.86 -12.74 -6.19
CA LEU A 117 -0.05 -13.88 -6.63
C LEU A 117 0.37 -13.74 -8.10
N LEU A 118 -0.57 -13.38 -8.99
CA LEU A 118 -0.25 -13.10 -10.39
C LEU A 118 0.75 -11.97 -10.53
N PHE A 119 0.59 -10.92 -9.71
CA PHE A 119 1.54 -9.81 -9.65
C PHE A 119 2.92 -10.27 -9.18
N ALA A 120 3.00 -11.06 -8.11
CA ALA A 120 4.23 -11.58 -7.55
C ALA A 120 4.97 -12.50 -8.54
N VAL A 121 4.25 -13.41 -9.21
CA VAL A 121 4.81 -14.28 -10.25
C VAL A 121 5.32 -13.45 -11.43
N GLY A 122 4.54 -12.47 -11.90
CA GLY A 122 4.95 -11.56 -12.97
C GLY A 122 6.18 -10.73 -12.60
N TYR A 123 6.24 -10.24 -11.37
CA TYR A 123 7.38 -9.49 -10.84
C TYR A 123 8.62 -10.38 -10.72
N LEU A 124 8.49 -11.60 -10.20
CA LEU A 124 9.59 -12.57 -10.11
C LEU A 124 10.13 -12.92 -11.51
N ALA A 125 9.24 -13.21 -12.47
CA ALA A 125 9.66 -13.47 -13.84
C ALA A 125 10.38 -12.27 -14.48
N ALA A 126 9.84 -11.06 -14.30
CA ALA A 126 10.45 -9.84 -14.84
C ALA A 126 11.82 -9.56 -14.23
N THR A 127 11.98 -9.72 -12.92
CA THR A 127 13.27 -9.52 -12.22
C THR A 127 14.30 -10.58 -12.59
N LEU A 128 13.89 -11.85 -12.78
CA LEU A 128 14.77 -12.90 -13.28
C LEU A 128 15.24 -12.63 -14.72
N ILE A 129 14.34 -12.26 -15.62
CA ILE A 129 14.68 -11.90 -17.00
C ILE A 129 15.61 -10.68 -17.00
N PHE A 130 15.29 -9.66 -16.22
CA PHE A 130 16.12 -8.47 -16.11
C PHE A 130 17.51 -8.78 -15.57
N GLY A 131 17.62 -9.57 -14.50
CA GLY A 131 18.89 -10.01 -13.94
C GLY A 131 19.72 -10.82 -14.94
N LEU A 132 19.07 -11.68 -15.73
CA LEU A 132 19.73 -12.45 -16.79
C LEU A 132 20.26 -11.54 -17.91
N VAL A 133 19.47 -10.54 -18.34
CA VAL A 133 19.92 -9.55 -19.33
C VAL A 133 21.11 -8.74 -18.80
N VAL A 134 21.05 -8.29 -17.55
CA VAL A 134 22.16 -7.58 -16.89
C VAL A 134 23.41 -8.44 -16.84
N GLY A 135 23.29 -9.69 -16.41
CA GLY A 135 24.40 -10.64 -16.32
C GLY A 135 25.03 -10.93 -17.68
N LEU A 136 24.21 -11.10 -18.73
CA LEU A 136 24.70 -11.28 -20.09
C LEU A 136 25.44 -10.04 -20.61
N VAL A 137 24.90 -8.84 -20.39
CA VAL A 137 25.57 -7.59 -20.78
C VAL A 137 26.90 -7.44 -20.03
N ALA A 138 26.93 -7.68 -18.72
CA ALA A 138 28.16 -7.65 -17.92
C ALA A 138 29.23 -8.61 -18.48
N ALA A 139 28.84 -9.84 -18.82
CA ALA A 139 29.72 -10.85 -19.39
C ALA A 139 30.23 -10.48 -20.80
N LEU A 140 29.35 -9.96 -21.67
CA LEU A 140 29.69 -9.59 -23.05
C LEU A 140 30.72 -8.46 -23.14
N PHE A 141 30.65 -7.48 -22.22
CA PHE A 141 31.61 -6.36 -22.18
C PHE A 141 32.84 -6.65 -21.33
N GLY A 142 33.04 -7.91 -20.89
CA GLY A 142 34.21 -8.31 -20.11
C GLY A 142 34.37 -7.50 -18.82
N MET A 143 33.27 -7.08 -18.19
CA MET A 143 33.29 -6.32 -16.94
C MET A 143 33.76 -7.24 -15.79
N ALA A 144 35.08 -7.42 -15.69
CA ALA A 144 35.73 -8.23 -14.66
C ALA A 144 36.04 -7.44 -13.37
N SER A 145 35.98 -6.11 -13.40
CA SER A 145 36.18 -5.29 -12.21
C SER A 145 34.89 -5.12 -11.41
N GLU A 146 34.96 -5.37 -10.10
CA GLU A 146 33.84 -5.22 -9.15
C GLU A 146 33.20 -3.83 -9.23
N SER A 147 33.99 -2.79 -9.52
CA SER A 147 33.53 -1.41 -9.64
C SER A 147 32.68 -1.13 -10.89
N ALA A 148 32.99 -1.76 -12.03
CA ALA A 148 32.18 -1.62 -13.25
C ALA A 148 30.86 -2.38 -13.15
N ALA A 149 30.90 -3.58 -12.57
CA ALA A 149 29.71 -4.36 -12.25
C ALA A 149 28.80 -3.64 -11.24
N ALA A 150 29.37 -3.00 -10.22
CA ALA A 150 28.64 -2.19 -9.24
C ALA A 150 27.97 -0.96 -9.88
N GLY A 151 28.66 -0.26 -10.79
CA GLY A 151 28.10 0.89 -11.51
C GLY A 151 26.90 0.51 -12.38
N LEU A 152 27.00 -0.59 -13.13
CA LEU A 152 25.89 -1.12 -13.92
C LEU A 152 24.74 -1.56 -13.00
N GLY A 153 25.05 -2.22 -11.89
CA GLY A 153 24.09 -2.64 -10.87
C GLY A 153 23.30 -1.46 -10.26
N ALA A 154 23.95 -0.34 -9.97
CA ALA A 154 23.31 0.87 -9.43
C ALA A 154 22.35 1.53 -10.43
N ILE A 155 22.77 1.67 -11.70
CA ILE A 155 21.91 2.22 -12.76
C ILE A 155 20.70 1.31 -12.98
N MET A 156 20.93 -0.01 -13.05
CA MET A 156 19.87 -0.98 -13.30
C MET A 156 18.90 -1.11 -12.12
N SER A 157 19.38 -0.97 -10.89
CA SER A 157 18.52 -0.89 -9.70
C SER A 157 17.64 0.36 -9.72
N SER A 158 18.18 1.48 -10.17
CA SER A 158 17.42 2.73 -10.33
C SER A 158 16.30 2.59 -11.37
N VAL A 159 16.59 1.94 -12.51
CA VAL A 159 15.59 1.62 -13.53
C VAL A 159 14.50 0.71 -12.98
N LEU A 160 14.88 -0.33 -12.21
CA LEU A 160 13.92 -1.25 -11.61
C LEU A 160 12.97 -0.53 -10.65
N ILE A 161 13.48 0.41 -9.85
CA ILE A 161 12.66 1.24 -8.95
C ILE A 161 11.61 2.02 -9.76
N VAL A 162 12.02 2.70 -10.85
CA VAL A 162 11.09 3.47 -11.70
C VAL A 162 10.02 2.55 -12.32
N ILE A 163 10.41 1.35 -12.77
CA ILE A 163 9.49 0.36 -13.32
C ILE A 163 8.49 -0.10 -12.25
N ILE A 164 8.95 -0.40 -11.04
CA ILE A 164 8.09 -0.80 -9.91
C ILE A 164 7.06 0.29 -9.63
N PHE A 165 7.50 1.55 -9.51
CA PHE A 165 6.60 2.69 -9.28
C PHE A 165 5.57 2.85 -10.41
N TYR A 166 6.01 2.74 -11.66
CA TYR A 166 5.11 2.80 -12.81
C TYR A 166 4.07 1.67 -12.77
N VAL A 167 4.50 0.45 -12.46
CA VAL A 167 3.66 -0.72 -12.35
C VAL A 167 2.66 -0.59 -11.19
N MET A 168 3.07 -0.06 -10.03
CA MET A 168 2.15 0.22 -8.91
C MET A 168 1.03 1.19 -9.32
N VAL A 169 1.36 2.23 -10.08
CA VAL A 169 0.37 3.17 -10.63
C VAL A 169 -0.60 2.48 -11.59
N ARG A 170 -0.14 1.49 -12.36
CA ARG A 170 -1.00 0.72 -13.28
C ARG A 170 -1.98 -0.20 -12.55
N PHE A 171 -1.60 -0.69 -11.37
CA PHE A 171 -2.41 -1.64 -10.59
C PHE A 171 -3.13 -1.03 -9.39
N CYS A 172 -3.03 0.28 -9.18
CA CYS A 172 -3.67 0.96 -8.04
C CYS A 172 -5.21 0.79 -8.00
N LEU A 173 -5.86 0.57 -9.16
CA LEU A 173 -7.30 0.39 -9.26
C LEU A 173 -7.76 -1.07 -9.21
N THR A 174 -6.86 -2.01 -8.95
CA THR A 174 -7.19 -3.43 -8.83
C THR A 174 -8.14 -3.66 -7.66
N LEU A 175 -7.89 -3.00 -6.52
CA LEU A 175 -8.72 -3.13 -5.32
C LEU A 175 -10.18 -2.63 -5.55
N PRO A 176 -10.42 -1.40 -6.05
CA PRO A 176 -11.78 -0.99 -6.39
C PRO A 176 -12.40 -1.81 -7.52
N ALA A 177 -11.64 -2.30 -8.50
CA ALA A 177 -12.18 -3.20 -9.54
C ALA A 177 -12.68 -4.54 -8.96
N ILE A 178 -11.98 -5.12 -7.98
CA ILE A 178 -12.43 -6.35 -7.31
C ILE A 178 -13.67 -6.06 -6.47
N VAL A 179 -13.66 -4.98 -5.69
CA VAL A 179 -14.69 -4.74 -4.67
C VAL A 179 -15.96 -4.12 -5.25
N LEU A 180 -15.83 -3.13 -6.13
CA LEU A 180 -16.96 -2.38 -6.69
C LEU A 180 -17.53 -3.07 -7.94
N GLU A 181 -16.67 -3.58 -8.83
CA GLU A 181 -17.08 -4.28 -10.05
C GLU A 181 -17.20 -5.80 -9.87
N ARG A 182 -16.83 -6.36 -8.70
CA ARG A 182 -16.91 -7.80 -8.37
C ARG A 182 -16.15 -8.70 -9.36
N LEU A 183 -15.05 -8.18 -9.91
CA LEU A 183 -14.25 -8.89 -10.89
C LEU A 183 -13.33 -9.93 -10.24
N GLY A 184 -13.09 -11.02 -10.96
CA GLY A 184 -12.04 -11.98 -10.63
C GLY A 184 -10.63 -11.41 -10.81
N PRO A 185 -9.58 -12.13 -10.36
CA PRO A 185 -8.22 -11.63 -10.26
C PRO A 185 -7.65 -11.09 -11.59
N VAL A 186 -7.73 -11.89 -12.65
CA VAL A 186 -7.22 -11.52 -13.98
C VAL A 186 -8.02 -10.37 -14.59
N ALA A 187 -9.35 -10.40 -14.44
CA ALA A 187 -10.24 -9.37 -14.97
C ALA A 187 -10.00 -8.02 -14.28
N ALA A 188 -9.78 -8.02 -12.96
CA ALA A 188 -9.47 -6.81 -12.20
C ALA A 188 -8.12 -6.19 -12.61
N LEU A 189 -7.07 -7.01 -12.78
CA LEU A 189 -5.76 -6.53 -13.25
C LEU A 189 -5.87 -5.93 -14.67
N ARG A 190 -6.55 -6.60 -15.60
CA ARG A 190 -6.78 -6.10 -16.97
C ARG A 190 -7.59 -4.81 -16.97
N ARG A 191 -8.62 -4.72 -16.12
CA ARG A 191 -9.45 -3.53 -15.96
C ARG A 191 -8.63 -2.35 -15.44
N SER A 192 -7.86 -2.56 -14.37
CA SER A 192 -6.96 -1.53 -13.82
C SER A 192 -5.97 -1.02 -14.88
N TRP A 193 -5.38 -1.95 -15.64
CA TRP A 193 -4.46 -1.60 -16.73
C TRP A 193 -5.12 -0.76 -17.84
N ARG A 194 -6.35 -1.12 -18.25
CA ARG A 194 -7.10 -0.40 -19.29
C ARG A 194 -7.48 1.01 -18.83
N LEU A 195 -7.94 1.15 -17.58
CA LEU A 195 -8.36 2.43 -17.01
C LEU A 195 -7.17 3.39 -16.82
N THR A 196 -6.01 2.88 -16.44
CA THR A 196 -4.80 3.70 -16.19
C THR A 196 -4.00 4.01 -17.45
N LYS A 197 -4.14 3.23 -18.54
CA LYS A 197 -3.37 3.39 -19.80
C LYS A 197 -3.36 4.80 -20.38
N PRO A 198 -4.49 5.49 -20.57
CA PRO A 198 -4.47 6.79 -21.25
C PRO A 198 -3.82 7.90 -20.41
N ARG A 199 -3.64 7.73 -19.08
CA ARG A 199 -3.22 8.82 -18.17
C ARG A 199 -2.27 8.40 -17.06
N ALA A 200 -1.48 7.36 -17.28
CA ALA A 200 -0.55 6.85 -16.30
C ALA A 200 0.38 7.94 -15.73
N GLY A 201 0.85 8.87 -16.58
CA GLY A 201 1.72 9.98 -16.14
C GLY A 201 1.05 10.96 -15.17
N ALA A 202 -0.21 11.33 -15.41
CA ALA A 202 -0.93 12.24 -14.51
C ALA A 202 -1.33 11.55 -13.20
N ILE A 203 -1.73 10.28 -13.26
CA ILE A 203 -2.01 9.48 -12.05
C ILE A 203 -0.71 9.31 -11.24
N PHE A 204 0.42 9.07 -11.91
CA PHE A 204 1.73 8.98 -11.28
C PHE A 204 2.11 10.29 -10.59
N ALA A 205 2.03 11.44 -11.28
CA ALA A 205 2.35 12.74 -10.67
C ALA A 205 1.49 13.03 -9.44
N PHE A 206 0.21 12.64 -9.47
CA PHE A 206 -0.68 12.77 -8.33
C PHE A 206 -0.26 11.89 -7.14
N PHE A 207 0.04 10.61 -7.36
CA PHE A 207 0.55 9.73 -6.30
C PHE A 207 1.92 10.15 -5.79
N ALA A 208 2.81 10.65 -6.66
CA ALA A 208 4.11 11.18 -6.26
C ALA A 208 3.94 12.39 -5.33
N LEU A 209 3.03 13.32 -5.66
CA LEU A 209 2.70 14.46 -4.80
C LEU A 209 2.16 14.00 -3.43
N LEU A 210 1.23 13.03 -3.43
CA LEU A 210 0.70 12.46 -2.19
C LEU A 210 1.76 11.75 -1.36
N PHE A 211 2.68 11.03 -2.01
CA PHE A 211 3.79 10.35 -1.35
C PHE A 211 4.75 11.35 -0.70
N VAL A 212 5.08 12.46 -1.39
CA VAL A 212 5.89 13.55 -0.82
C VAL A 212 5.18 14.17 0.38
N ALA A 213 3.89 14.47 0.27
CA ALA A 213 3.11 15.00 1.40
C ALA A 213 3.08 14.02 2.58
N TYR A 214 2.87 12.74 2.32
CA TYR A 214 2.91 11.68 3.33
C TYR A 214 4.29 11.57 4.00
N MET A 215 5.37 11.66 3.24
CA MET A 215 6.74 11.64 3.76
C MET A 215 7.00 12.82 4.70
N VAL A 216 6.59 14.03 4.30
CA VAL A 216 6.72 15.22 5.16
C VAL A 216 5.91 15.07 6.45
N ILE A 217 4.65 14.65 6.36
CA ILE A 217 3.79 14.46 7.53
C ILE A 217 4.38 13.37 8.46
N SER A 218 4.81 12.25 7.89
CA SER A 218 5.39 11.14 8.65
C SER A 218 6.69 11.54 9.35
N LEU A 219 7.54 12.32 8.67
CA LEU A 219 8.77 12.87 9.27
C LEU A 219 8.45 13.79 10.44
N LEU A 220 7.51 14.71 10.29
CA LEU A 220 7.09 15.62 11.36
C LEU A 220 6.52 14.85 12.56
N LEU A 221 5.65 13.87 12.31
CA LEU A 221 5.13 13.01 13.36
C LEU A 221 6.26 12.22 14.04
N PHE A 222 7.17 11.62 13.27
CA PHE A 222 8.30 10.89 13.83
C PHE A 222 9.20 11.77 14.71
N ILE A 223 9.45 13.03 14.33
CA ILE A 223 10.21 13.98 15.16
C ILE A 223 9.47 14.29 16.45
N VAL A 224 8.18 14.67 16.36
CA VAL A 224 7.36 15.02 17.53
C VAL A 224 7.27 13.85 18.49
N PHE A 225 6.94 12.67 18.00
CA PHE A 225 6.75 11.47 18.83
C PHE A 225 8.04 10.78 19.21
N GLY A 226 9.11 10.91 18.42
CA GLY A 226 10.46 10.49 18.79
C GLY A 226 10.99 11.28 19.98
N ALA A 227 10.72 12.59 20.04
CA ALA A 227 11.01 13.41 21.21
C ALA A 227 10.21 12.95 22.45
N PHE A 228 8.92 12.63 22.29
CA PHE A 228 8.13 12.04 23.38
C PHE A 228 8.63 10.65 23.81
N GLY A 229 9.05 9.80 22.86
CA GLY A 229 9.63 8.49 23.13
C GLY A 229 10.97 8.58 23.87
N PHE A 230 11.80 9.59 23.56
CA PHE A 230 13.04 9.87 24.27
C PHE A 230 12.79 10.31 25.73
N VAL A 231 11.80 11.18 25.95
CA VAL A 231 11.40 11.61 27.31
C VAL A 231 10.74 10.45 28.09
N ALA A 232 9.98 9.59 27.40
CA ALA A 232 9.38 8.38 27.96
C ALA A 232 10.37 7.22 28.17
N GLY A 233 11.62 7.33 27.68
CA GLY A 233 12.68 6.33 27.85
C GLY A 233 13.13 6.09 29.31
N SER A 234 12.52 6.80 30.26
CA SER A 234 12.59 6.54 31.71
C SER A 234 11.54 5.53 32.21
N GLN A 235 10.66 5.02 31.34
CA GLN A 235 9.58 4.07 31.65
C GLN A 235 9.89 2.67 31.11
N PRO A 236 9.35 1.60 31.73
CA PRO A 236 9.54 0.22 31.25
C PRO A 236 9.07 0.04 29.80
N ALA A 237 9.77 -0.83 29.07
CA ALA A 237 9.66 -1.06 27.62
C ALA A 237 8.22 -1.18 27.06
N GLY A 238 7.25 -1.63 27.87
CA GLY A 238 5.84 -1.75 27.47
C GLY A 238 5.13 -0.41 27.22
N GLY A 239 5.48 0.67 27.92
CA GLY A 239 4.84 1.99 27.74
C GLY A 239 5.18 2.61 26.38
N THR A 240 6.45 2.53 25.98
CA THR A 240 6.94 3.04 24.69
C THR A 240 6.35 2.26 23.52
N ALA A 241 6.23 0.94 23.64
CA ALA A 241 5.63 0.09 22.61
C ALA A 241 4.15 0.41 22.36
N LEU A 242 3.36 0.67 23.41
CA LEU A 242 1.95 1.05 23.27
C LEU A 242 1.79 2.41 22.57
N VAL A 243 2.58 3.41 22.96
CA VAL A 243 2.52 4.75 22.36
C VAL A 243 2.89 4.70 20.88
N LEU A 244 3.96 4.00 20.52
CA LEU A 244 4.39 3.85 19.13
C LEU A 244 3.40 3.02 18.31
N GLY A 245 2.85 1.94 18.88
CA GLY A 245 1.84 1.13 18.22
C GLY A 245 0.54 1.89 17.96
N LEU A 246 0.11 2.73 18.91
CA LEU A 246 -1.05 3.62 18.75
C LEU A 246 -0.79 4.67 17.67
N LEU A 247 0.39 5.30 17.69
CA LEU A 247 0.76 6.29 16.68
C LEU A 247 0.76 5.68 15.28
N SER A 248 1.49 4.58 15.10
CA SER A 248 1.58 3.86 13.82
C SER A 248 0.19 3.41 13.35
N GLY A 249 -0.63 2.93 14.28
CA GLY A 249 -2.01 2.52 14.03
C GLY A 249 -2.91 3.67 13.59
N VAL A 250 -2.83 4.83 14.24
CA VAL A 250 -3.60 6.04 13.88
C VAL A 250 -3.15 6.58 12.53
N VAL A 251 -1.84 6.70 12.29
CA VAL A 251 -1.30 7.16 11.00
C VAL A 251 -1.69 6.21 9.88
N GLY A 252 -1.56 4.90 10.11
CA GLY A 252 -1.99 3.86 9.18
C GLY A 252 -3.49 3.93 8.90
N ALA A 253 -4.32 4.07 9.93
CA ALA A 253 -5.77 4.20 9.80
C ALA A 253 -6.17 5.44 8.98
N LEU A 254 -5.63 6.61 9.29
CA LEU A 254 -5.92 7.86 8.58
C LEU A 254 -5.47 7.79 7.12
N THR A 255 -4.27 7.27 6.88
CA THR A 255 -3.73 7.04 5.54
C THR A 255 -4.61 6.08 4.76
N ALA A 256 -5.03 4.97 5.37
CA ALA A 256 -5.85 3.97 4.71
C ALA A 256 -7.24 4.52 4.33
N VAL A 257 -7.88 5.28 5.23
CA VAL A 257 -9.15 5.96 4.96
C VAL A 257 -9.03 6.93 3.79
N LEU A 258 -8.01 7.79 3.82
CA LEU A 258 -7.77 8.78 2.76
C LEU A 258 -7.47 8.08 1.42
N LEU A 259 -6.60 7.08 1.44
CA LEU A 259 -6.21 6.34 0.25
C LEU A 259 -7.39 5.60 -0.37
N CYS A 260 -8.26 4.96 0.43
CA CYS A 260 -9.48 4.34 -0.07
C CYS A 260 -10.41 5.35 -0.74
N GLY A 261 -10.60 6.53 -0.13
CA GLY A 261 -11.38 7.62 -0.73
C GLY A 261 -10.80 8.08 -2.07
N ILE A 262 -9.47 8.21 -2.16
CA ILE A 262 -8.76 8.56 -3.39
C ILE A 262 -8.95 7.47 -4.45
N LEU A 263 -8.74 6.20 -4.10
CA LEU A 263 -8.89 5.08 -5.04
C LEU A 263 -10.31 4.99 -5.62
N VAL A 264 -11.34 5.18 -4.80
CA VAL A 264 -12.73 5.19 -5.27
C VAL A 264 -13.01 6.40 -6.14
N SER A 265 -12.48 7.58 -5.79
CA SER A 265 -12.60 8.80 -6.59
C SER A 265 -11.95 8.66 -7.97
N ILE A 266 -10.71 8.16 -8.04
CA ILE A 266 -10.00 7.88 -9.30
C ILE A 266 -10.78 6.84 -10.12
N HIS A 267 -11.21 5.74 -9.48
CA HIS A 267 -11.97 4.70 -10.15
C HIS A 267 -13.27 5.25 -10.74
N GLY A 268 -14.02 6.06 -9.99
CA GLY A 268 -15.24 6.71 -10.48
C GLY A 268 -14.97 7.65 -11.66
N GLN A 269 -13.96 8.52 -11.57
CA GLN A 269 -13.60 9.47 -12.62
C GLN A 269 -13.16 8.76 -13.91
N LEU A 270 -12.38 7.68 -13.81
CA LEU A 270 -11.86 6.96 -14.97
C LEU A 270 -12.87 5.96 -15.56
N ALA A 271 -13.68 5.30 -14.73
CA ALA A 271 -14.73 4.39 -15.20
C ALA A 271 -15.84 5.16 -15.94
N SER A 272 -16.30 6.30 -15.40
CA SER A 272 -17.32 7.13 -16.06
C SER A 272 -16.85 7.76 -17.37
N GLY A 273 -15.53 7.86 -17.58
CA GLY A 273 -14.94 8.38 -18.81
C GLY A 273 -14.54 7.30 -19.82
N ALA A 274 -14.58 6.02 -19.43
CA ALA A 274 -14.19 4.88 -20.26
C ALA A 274 -15.40 4.17 -20.90
N GLU A 275 -16.60 4.35 -20.35
CA GLU A 275 -17.85 4.01 -21.03
C GLU A 275 -18.27 5.21 -21.89
N PRO A 276 -18.29 5.07 -23.24
CA PRO A 276 -19.02 6.00 -24.07
C PRO A 276 -20.45 6.03 -23.53
N ARG A 277 -20.97 7.23 -23.31
CA ARG A 277 -22.37 7.43 -22.99
C ARG A 277 -23.19 7.12 -24.25
N GLU A 278 -23.29 5.85 -24.62
CA GLU A 278 -24.40 5.34 -25.43
C GLU A 278 -25.59 5.18 -24.48
N LEU A 279 -26.14 6.32 -24.09
CA LEU A 279 -27.56 6.43 -23.84
C LEU A 279 -27.98 7.64 -24.67
N GLU A 280 -28.02 7.40 -25.98
CA GLU A 280 -28.93 8.11 -26.85
C GLU A 280 -30.35 7.93 -26.30
N PHE A 281 -31.08 9.02 -26.43
CA PHE A 281 -32.45 9.22 -26.03
C PHE A 281 -33.36 8.23 -26.76
N ASP A 282 -34.34 7.69 -26.04
CA ASP A 282 -35.71 7.59 -26.55
C ASP A 282 -36.69 7.53 -25.38
N VAL A 283 -37.47 8.62 -25.30
CA VAL A 283 -38.80 8.86 -24.70
C VAL A 283 -39.09 8.33 -23.28
#